data_AF-A0A8S0WK39-F1
#
_entry.id   AF-A0A8S0WK39-F1
#
_cell.length_a   1.000
_cell.length_b   1.000
_cell.length_c   1.000
_cell.angle_alpha   90.00
_cell.angle_beta   90.00
_cell.angle_gamma   90.00
#
_symmetry.space_group_name_H-M   'P 1'
#
loop_
_entity.id
_entity.type
_entity.pdbx_description
1 polymer ?
#
loop_
_entity_poly.entity_id
_entity_poly.type
_entity_poly.pdbx_seq_one_letter_code
_entity_poly.pdbx_strand_id
1 'polypeptide(L)'
;MPATRHSPIPADSLLALRQRLDRLSPKSPERATQVKSIAELYGVSTDTVYRSLRDLHKPKAAQRGDRGQPRVLPKAELERYCELVAALKLRTTNKKGRHVSTRRAIELMEDYGLETPQGLIRVSKGLLSVSTVNHYLSYWKLDQP
;
A
#
# COMPACT_ATOMS: atom_id res chain seq x y z
N MET A 1 -27.20 17.09 5.94
CA MET A 1 -26.05 17.03 6.86
C MET A 1 -24.78 16.96 6.01
N PRO A 2 -23.95 18.02 5.93
CA PRO A 2 -22.73 17.93 5.15
C PRO A 2 -21.69 17.14 5.95
N ALA A 3 -21.09 16.13 5.31
CA ALA A 3 -19.97 15.41 5.88
C ALA A 3 -18.80 16.39 6.08
N THR A 4 -18.51 16.73 7.34
CA THR A 4 -17.34 17.51 7.68
C THR A 4 -16.11 16.70 7.28
N ARG A 5 -15.26 17.26 6.41
CA ARG A 5 -13.90 16.74 6.24
C ARG A 5 -13.24 16.90 7.60
N HIS A 6 -13.14 15.82 8.38
CA HIS A 6 -12.44 15.85 9.66
C HIS A 6 -10.97 16.16 9.37
N SER A 7 -10.57 17.41 9.61
CA SER A 7 -9.16 17.77 9.62
C SER A 7 -8.46 16.96 10.72
N PRO A 8 -7.33 16.33 10.44
CA PRO A 8 -6.60 15.57 11.44
C PRO A 8 -6.18 16.48 12.60
N ILE A 9 -6.25 15.98 13.84
CA ILE A 9 -5.76 16.70 15.02
C ILE A 9 -4.27 17.02 14.78
N PRO A 10 -3.82 18.29 14.92
CA PRO A 10 -2.42 18.65 14.74
C PRO A 10 -1.49 17.84 15.64
N ALA A 11 -0.33 17.44 15.11
CA ALA A 11 0.64 16.59 15.81
C ALA A 11 1.08 17.20 17.16
N ASP A 12 1.33 18.51 17.19
CA ASP A 12 1.74 19.22 18.40
C ASP A 12 0.66 19.17 19.49
N SER A 13 -0.61 19.25 19.11
CA SER A 13 -1.73 19.13 20.04
C SER A 13 -1.85 17.72 20.63
N LEU A 14 -1.64 16.69 19.81
CA LEU A 14 -1.60 15.30 20.28
C LEU A 14 -0.42 15.06 21.22
N LEU A 15 0.74 15.65 20.92
CA LEU A 15 1.95 15.51 21.71
C LEU A 15 1.80 16.22 23.07
N ALA A 16 1.25 17.43 23.08
CA ALA A 16 0.90 18.14 24.31
C ALA A 16 -0.12 17.38 25.16
N LEU A 17 -1.18 16.83 24.53
CA LEU A 17 -2.16 15.99 25.24
C LEU A 17 -1.48 14.76 25.84
N ARG A 18 -0.59 14.11 25.09
CA ARG A 18 0.13 12.93 25.56
C ARG A 18 0.98 13.23 26.79
N GLN A 19 1.75 14.32 26.76
CA GLN A 19 2.58 14.75 27.90
C GLN A 19 1.74 15.03 29.16
N ARG A 20 0.57 15.65 29.02
CA ARG A 20 -0.33 15.89 30.16
C ARG A 20 -0.86 14.58 30.71
N LEU A 21 -1.30 13.66 29.83
CA LEU A 21 -1.77 12.35 30.23
C LEU A 21 -0.67 11.52 30.92
N ASP A 22 0.59 11.62 30.48
CA ASP A 22 1.70 10.86 31.09
C ASP A 22 2.03 11.32 32.52
N ARG A 23 1.62 12.52 32.92
CA ARG A 23 1.75 13.03 34.31
C ARG A 23 0.60 12.58 35.23
N LEU A 24 -0.47 12.05 34.67
CA LEU A 24 -1.63 11.60 35.43
C LEU A 24 -1.55 10.10 35.72
N SER A 25 -1.98 9.69 36.92
CA SER A 25 -2.18 8.28 37.25
C SER A 25 -3.08 7.60 36.21
N PRO A 26 -2.79 6.36 35.76
CA PRO A 26 -3.58 5.65 34.75
C PRO A 26 -5.08 5.52 35.09
N LYS A 27 -5.43 5.50 36.38
CA LYS A 27 -6.81 5.38 36.87
C LYS A 27 -7.49 6.74 37.15
N SER A 28 -6.81 7.86 36.90
CA SER A 28 -7.39 9.19 37.16
C SER A 28 -8.55 9.49 36.20
N PRO A 29 -9.73 9.92 36.69
CA PRO A 29 -10.84 10.34 35.83
C PRO A 29 -10.52 11.57 34.99
N GLU A 30 -9.53 12.37 35.40
CA GLU A 30 -9.06 13.56 34.67
C GLU A 30 -8.49 13.22 33.29
N ARG A 31 -8.07 11.98 33.07
CA ARG A 31 -7.63 11.53 31.74
C ARG A 31 -8.78 11.57 30.74
N ALA A 32 -9.97 11.15 31.16
CA ALA A 32 -11.15 11.13 30.30
C ALA A 32 -11.65 12.56 30.01
N THR A 33 -11.58 13.46 31.00
CA THR A 33 -11.97 14.86 30.81
C THR A 33 -11.05 15.59 29.84
N GLN A 34 -9.73 15.36 29.91
CA GLN A 34 -8.77 15.93 28.95
C GLN A 34 -8.95 15.41 27.52
N VAL A 35 -9.27 14.13 27.37
CA VAL A 35 -9.55 13.56 26.03
C VAL A 35 -10.85 14.13 25.47
N LYS A 36 -11.87 14.30 26.31
CA LYS A 36 -13.16 14.89 25.92
C LYS A 36 -13.01 16.34 25.47
N SER A 37 -12.22 17.15 26.18
CA SER A 37 -12.01 18.56 25.80
C SER A 37 -11.29 18.72 24.47
N ILE A 38 -10.33 17.84 24.16
CA ILE A 38 -9.67 17.82 22.84
C ILE A 38 -10.62 17.36 21.75
N ALA A 39 -11.47 16.36 22.03
CA ALA A 39 -12.48 15.89 21.10
C ALA A 39 -13.45 17.02 20.72
N GLU A 40 -13.93 17.77 21.71
CA GLU A 40 -14.80 18.94 21.53
C GLU A 40 -14.10 20.06 20.76
N LEU A 41 -12.85 20.40 21.11
CA LEU A 41 -12.07 21.45 20.46
C LEU A 41 -11.90 21.22 18.94
N TYR A 42 -11.65 19.97 18.54
CA TYR A 42 -11.42 19.61 17.14
C TYR A 42 -12.64 19.06 16.42
N GLY A 43 -13.81 18.99 17.08
CA GLY A 43 -15.04 18.47 16.48
C GLY A 43 -14.93 17.01 16.03
N VAL A 44 -14.24 16.18 16.81
CA VAL A 44 -14.05 14.74 16.56
C VAL A 44 -14.58 13.90 17.72
N SER A 45 -14.75 12.61 17.52
CA SER A 45 -15.12 11.70 18.61
C SER A 45 -13.95 11.48 19.58
N THR A 46 -14.24 11.14 20.84
CA THR A 46 -13.23 10.71 21.82
C THR A 46 -12.47 9.48 21.34
N ASP A 47 -13.13 8.57 20.62
CA ASP A 47 -12.50 7.40 20.00
C ASP A 47 -11.45 7.80 18.95
N THR A 48 -11.72 8.84 18.17
CA THR A 48 -10.76 9.41 17.21
C THR A 48 -9.53 9.92 17.94
N VAL A 49 -9.69 10.64 19.06
CA VAL A 49 -8.56 11.13 19.88
C VAL A 49 -7.71 9.96 20.41
N TYR A 50 -8.34 8.92 20.96
CA TYR A 50 -7.62 7.73 21.43
C TYR A 50 -6.88 6.99 20.30
N ARG A 51 -7.48 6.88 19.11
CA ARG A 51 -6.82 6.31 17.93
C ARG A 51 -5.61 7.15 17.52
N SER A 52 -5.76 8.47 17.43
CA SER A 52 -4.66 9.37 17.10
C SER A 52 -3.52 9.32 18.12
N LEU A 53 -3.83 9.26 19.43
CA LEU A 53 -2.82 9.07 20.48
C LEU A 53 -2.09 7.72 20.37
N ARG A 54 -2.80 6.66 20.00
CA ARG A 54 -2.21 5.32 19.77
C ARG A 54 -1.30 5.31 18.55
N ASP A 55 -1.67 6.03 17.50
CA ASP A 55 -0.94 6.09 16.24
C ASP A 55 0.25 7.06 16.29
N LEU A 56 0.28 8.01 17.24
CA LEU A 56 1.35 9.00 17.41
C LEU A 56 2.76 8.36 17.49
N HIS A 57 2.87 7.21 18.18
CA HIS A 57 4.15 6.50 18.37
C HIS A 57 4.37 5.35 17.37
N LYS A 58 3.42 5.11 16.46
CA LYS A 58 3.64 4.07 15.44
C LYS A 58 4.66 4.62 14.44
N PRO A 59 5.81 3.95 14.26
CA PRO A 59 6.72 4.36 13.22
C PRO A 59 5.98 4.28 11.89
N LYS A 60 6.19 5.24 10.98
CA LYS A 60 5.52 5.24 9.65
C LYS A 60 5.81 3.96 8.85
N ALA A 61 6.90 3.27 9.19
CA ALA A 61 7.28 1.97 8.63
C ALA A 61 6.54 0.77 9.24
N ALA A 62 5.79 0.92 10.35
CA ALA A 62 4.94 -0.14 10.90
C ALA A 62 3.73 -0.35 9.98
N GLN A 63 3.95 -1.21 8.99
CA GLN A 63 2.95 -1.64 8.03
C GLN A 63 2.28 -2.93 8.52
N ARG A 64 1.09 -3.23 8.01
CA ARG A 64 0.48 -4.55 8.25
C ARG A 64 1.43 -5.62 7.70
N GLY A 65 1.53 -6.76 8.38
CA GLY A 65 2.45 -7.85 7.97
C GLY A 65 2.18 -8.41 6.58
N ASP A 66 0.94 -8.28 6.08
CA ASP A 66 0.55 -8.67 4.73
C ASP A 66 0.78 -7.58 3.67
N ARG A 67 1.36 -6.43 4.04
CA ARG A 67 1.57 -5.34 3.09
C ARG A 67 2.58 -5.76 2.01
N GLY A 68 2.19 -5.54 0.76
CA GLY A 68 3.00 -5.92 -0.41
C GLY A 68 2.86 -7.41 -0.79
N GLN A 69 2.08 -8.21 -0.05
CA GLN A 69 1.83 -9.59 -0.46
C GLN A 69 0.69 -9.67 -1.48
N PRO A 70 0.90 -10.37 -2.61
CA PRO A 70 -0.15 -10.55 -3.60
C PRO A 70 -1.27 -11.43 -3.04
N ARG A 71 -2.50 -11.03 -3.35
CA ARG A 71 -3.73 -11.73 -2.93
C ARG A 71 -4.37 -12.54 -4.06
N VAL A 72 -4.00 -12.26 -5.30
CA VAL A 72 -4.58 -12.87 -6.51
C VAL A 72 -3.97 -14.25 -6.78
N LEU A 73 -2.67 -14.41 -6.52
CA LEU A 73 -1.94 -15.65 -6.70
C LEU A 73 -0.68 -15.68 -5.81
N PRO A 74 -0.02 -16.85 -5.62
CA PRO A 74 1.19 -16.96 -4.83
C PRO A 74 2.28 -15.98 -5.29
N LYS A 75 3.07 -15.47 -4.34
CA LYS A 75 4.13 -14.49 -4.61
C LYS A 75 5.09 -14.96 -5.71
N ALA A 76 5.60 -16.18 -5.59
CA ALA A 76 6.58 -16.73 -6.52
C ALA A 76 6.05 -16.82 -7.96
N GLU A 77 4.78 -17.17 -8.13
CA GLU A 77 4.15 -17.21 -9.46
C GLU A 77 3.99 -15.81 -10.04
N LEU A 78 3.57 -14.83 -9.23
CA LEU A 78 3.41 -13.45 -9.70
C LEU A 78 4.76 -12.82 -10.04
N GLU A 79 5.78 -13.09 -9.24
CA GLU A 79 7.16 -12.68 -9.47
C GLU A 79 7.66 -13.21 -10.81
N ARG A 80 7.49 -14.51 -11.06
CA ARG A 80 7.82 -15.12 -12.36
C ARG A 80 7.06 -14.49 -13.52
N TYR A 81 5.76 -14.21 -13.38
CA TYR A 81 5.01 -13.55 -14.46
C TYR A 81 5.47 -12.11 -14.69
N CYS A 82 5.78 -11.36 -13.63
CA CYS A 82 6.35 -10.02 -13.73
C CYS A 82 7.73 -10.03 -14.42
N GLU A 83 8.59 -11.00 -14.11
CA GLU A 83 9.88 -11.20 -14.78
C GLU A 83 9.71 -11.45 -16.28
N LEU A 84 8.75 -12.29 -16.68
CA LEU A 84 8.46 -12.56 -18.09
C LEU A 84 7.95 -11.31 -18.82
N VAL A 85 7.10 -10.52 -18.16
CA VAL A 85 6.64 -9.23 -18.70
C VAL A 85 7.81 -8.26 -18.85
N ALA A 86 8.71 -8.18 -17.86
CA ALA A 86 9.90 -7.34 -17.93
C ALA A 86 10.85 -7.78 -19.05
N ALA A 87 11.10 -9.08 -19.18
CA ALA A 87 11.91 -9.66 -20.25
C ALA A 87 11.31 -9.39 -21.64
N LEU A 88 9.98 -9.51 -21.79
CA LEU A 88 9.28 -9.13 -23.02
C LEU A 88 9.46 -7.66 -23.36
N LYS A 89 9.35 -6.77 -22.37
CA LYS A 89 9.59 -5.34 -22.56
C LYS A 89 11.02 -5.11 -23.02
N LEU A 90 12.00 -5.63 -22.30
CA LEU A 90 13.42 -5.49 -22.64
C LEU A 90 13.73 -5.99 -24.06
N ARG A 91 13.23 -7.18 -24.41
CA ARG A 91 13.43 -7.77 -25.75
C ARG A 91 12.79 -6.97 -26.88
N THR A 92 11.71 -6.24 -26.59
CA THR A 92 10.99 -5.40 -27.57
C THR A 92 11.42 -3.93 -27.53
N THR A 93 12.38 -3.58 -26.66
CA THR A 93 12.91 -2.22 -26.55
C THR A 93 13.67 -1.86 -27.82
N ASN A 94 13.28 -0.78 -28.47
CA ASN A 94 13.98 -0.23 -29.62
C ASN A 94 15.08 0.78 -29.23
N LYS A 95 15.84 1.27 -30.21
CA LYS A 95 16.89 2.31 -30.00
C LYS A 95 16.36 3.63 -29.40
N LYS A 96 15.05 3.87 -29.41
CA LYS A 96 14.39 5.04 -28.80
C LYS A 96 13.83 4.73 -27.40
N GLY A 97 14.15 3.56 -26.82
CA GLY A 97 13.67 3.14 -25.50
C GLY A 97 12.19 2.75 -25.45
N ARG A 98 11.51 2.59 -26.60
CA ARG A 98 10.09 2.17 -26.62
C ARG A 98 10.01 0.65 -26.68
N HIS A 99 9.12 0.08 -25.88
CA HIS A 99 8.87 -1.36 -25.80
C HIS A 99 7.37 -1.66 -25.81
N VAL A 100 7.01 -2.93 -25.83
CA VAL A 100 5.62 -3.39 -25.72
C VAL A 100 4.96 -2.91 -24.43
N SER A 101 3.67 -2.56 -24.49
CA SER A 101 2.92 -2.18 -23.28
C SER A 101 2.67 -3.38 -22.37
N THR A 102 2.45 -3.16 -21.07
CA THR A 102 2.10 -4.23 -20.12
C THR A 102 0.85 -5.00 -20.56
N ARG A 103 -0.17 -4.28 -21.07
CA ARG A 103 -1.39 -4.90 -21.61
C ARG A 103 -1.06 -5.87 -22.73
N ARG A 104 -0.27 -5.42 -23.71
CA ARG A 104 0.09 -6.24 -24.86
C ARG A 104 0.99 -7.43 -24.47
N ALA A 105 1.85 -7.27 -23.46
CA ALA A 105 2.62 -8.38 -22.91
C ALA A 105 1.73 -9.46 -22.28
N ILE A 106 0.71 -9.05 -21.50
CA ILE A 106 -0.27 -9.97 -20.90
C ILE A 106 -1.05 -10.70 -22.00
N GLU A 107 -1.57 -9.99 -23.00
CA GLU A 107 -2.27 -10.61 -24.15
C GLU A 107 -1.41 -11.68 -24.84
N LEU A 108 -0.12 -11.39 -25.06
CA LEU A 108 0.79 -12.37 -25.68
C LEU A 108 0.96 -13.63 -24.81
N MET A 109 1.09 -13.46 -23.49
CA MET A 109 1.21 -14.57 -22.54
C MET A 109 -0.08 -15.41 -22.42
N GLU A 110 -1.24 -14.79 -22.61
CA GLU A 110 -2.55 -15.46 -22.52
C GLU A 110 -2.94 -16.17 -23.82
N ASP A 111 -2.76 -15.51 -24.97
CA ASP A 111 -3.22 -16.01 -26.27
C ASP A 111 -2.24 -16.98 -26.93
N TYR A 112 -0.93 -16.71 -26.80
CA TYR A 112 0.12 -17.48 -27.47
C TYR A 112 1.02 -18.23 -26.48
N GLY A 113 1.25 -17.65 -25.30
CA GLY A 113 2.25 -18.14 -24.36
C GLY A 113 3.66 -17.68 -24.72
N LEU A 114 4.61 -17.96 -23.84
CA LEU A 114 6.02 -17.60 -23.98
C LEU A 114 6.90 -18.83 -23.85
N GLU A 115 7.75 -19.07 -24.84
CA GLU A 115 8.78 -20.08 -24.75
C GLU A 115 9.89 -19.61 -23.80
N THR A 116 10.14 -20.39 -22.75
CA THR A 116 11.28 -20.21 -21.86
C THR A 116 12.15 -21.48 -21.86
N PRO A 117 13.38 -21.42 -21.33
CA PRO A 117 14.22 -22.61 -21.21
C PRO A 117 13.58 -23.76 -20.41
N GLN A 118 12.57 -23.46 -19.58
CA GLN A 118 11.81 -24.46 -18.80
C GLN A 118 10.55 -24.97 -19.52
N GLY A 119 10.27 -24.49 -20.74
CA GLY A 119 9.10 -24.86 -21.53
C GLY A 119 8.19 -23.68 -21.86
N LEU A 120 7.05 -23.99 -22.51
CA LEU A 120 6.04 -23.00 -22.86
C LEU A 120 5.24 -22.61 -21.62
N ILE A 121 5.30 -21.32 -21.27
CA ILE A 121 4.50 -20.75 -20.16
C ILE A 121 3.31 -20.02 -20.76
N ARG A 122 2.11 -20.44 -20.38
CA ARG A 122 0.86 -19.79 -20.76
C ARG A 122 0.09 -19.35 -19.52
N VAL A 123 -0.34 -18.10 -19.51
CA VAL A 123 -1.14 -17.53 -18.41
C VAL A 123 -2.62 -17.80 -18.69
N SER A 124 -3.39 -18.14 -17.65
CA SER A 124 -4.84 -18.28 -17.78
C SER A 124 -5.48 -16.90 -18.02
N LYS A 125 -6.44 -16.86 -18.95
CA LYS A 125 -7.08 -15.60 -19.34
C LYS A 125 -7.71 -14.88 -18.14
N GLY A 126 -7.37 -13.60 -17.98
CA GLY A 126 -7.91 -12.75 -16.92
C GLY A 126 -7.25 -12.94 -15.55
N LEU A 127 -6.24 -13.81 -15.42
CA LEU A 127 -5.52 -13.99 -14.17
C LEU A 127 -4.71 -12.74 -13.79
N LEU A 128 -4.09 -12.09 -14.79
CA LEU A 128 -3.23 -10.93 -14.59
C LEU A 128 -3.94 -9.65 -14.99
N SER A 129 -4.17 -8.77 -14.01
CA SER A 129 -4.63 -7.41 -14.31
C SER A 129 -3.45 -6.48 -14.59
N VAL A 130 -3.62 -5.53 -15.52
CA VAL A 130 -2.58 -4.54 -15.86
C VAL A 130 -2.15 -3.72 -14.65
N SER A 131 -3.09 -3.35 -13.76
CA SER A 131 -2.79 -2.58 -12.55
C SER A 131 -1.97 -3.37 -11.55
N THR A 132 -2.32 -4.65 -11.34
CA THR A 132 -1.55 -5.56 -10.48
C THR A 132 -0.13 -5.71 -11.02
N VAL A 133 0.03 -6.04 -12.31
CA VAL A 133 1.36 -6.25 -12.90
C VAL A 133 2.21 -4.97 -12.83
N ASN A 134 1.65 -3.80 -13.19
CA ASN A 134 2.40 -2.54 -13.09
C ASN A 134 2.81 -2.20 -11.65
N HIS A 135 1.92 -2.43 -10.68
CA HIS A 135 2.24 -2.22 -9.26
C HIS A 135 3.44 -3.07 -8.85
N TYR A 136 3.41 -4.36 -9.17
CA TYR A 136 4.46 -5.30 -8.77
C TYR A 136 5.77 -5.14 -9.55
N LEU A 137 5.71 -4.77 -10.83
CA LEU A 137 6.90 -4.40 -11.60
C LEU A 137 7.66 -3.25 -10.91
N SER A 138 6.94 -2.19 -10.50
CA SER A 138 7.55 -1.04 -9.84
C SER A 138 7.97 -1.32 -8.39
N TYR A 139 7.19 -2.14 -7.68
CA TYR A 139 7.46 -2.55 -6.31
C TYR A 139 8.73 -3.43 -6.21
N TRP A 140 8.92 -4.36 -7.15
CA TRP A 140 10.09 -5.24 -7.23
C TRP A 140 11.24 -4.71 -8.10
N LYS A 141 11.11 -3.50 -8.67
CA LYS A 141 12.15 -2.86 -9.49
C LYS A 141 12.52 -3.65 -10.76
N LEU A 142 11.53 -4.32 -11.33
CA LEU A 142 11.64 -5.06 -12.59
C LEU A 142 11.37 -4.17 -13.83
N ASP A 143 11.00 -2.90 -13.63
CA ASP A 143 10.72 -1.92 -14.67
C ASP A 143 11.90 -0.98 -14.99
N GLN A 144 13.09 -1.26 -14.46
CA GLN A 144 14.29 -0.46 -14.71
C GLN A 144 15.02 -0.93 -15.98
N PRO A 145 15.58 0.00 -16.80
CA PRO A 145 16.31 -0.31 -18.03
C PRO A 145 17.66 -0.99 -17.79
#